data_AF-A0A9X4LII2-F1
#
_entry.id   AF-A0A9X4LII2-F1
#
_cell.length_a   1.000
_cell.length_b   1.000
_cell.length_c   1.000
_cell.angle_alpha   90.00
_cell.angle_beta   90.00
_cell.angle_gamma   90.00
#
_symmetry.space_group_name_H-M   'P 1'
#
loop_
_entity.id
_entity.type
_entity.pdbx_description
1 polymer ?
#
loop_
_entity_poly.entity_id
_entity_poly.type
_entity_poly.pdbx_seq_one_letter_code
_entity_poly.pdbx_strand_id
1 'polypeptide(L)'
;MVFGVNAALDQRLFSLRPGDDRFDDTFRRGHLFDFVLPNGLPARGSVATAGFDELAIHVAVNPKGDNVRFHSGGFSAGDAFGTTWLERRNGAWLQSTPDGFRCRKALLPALADLDAQPRGFGDRGKLIM
;
A
#
# COMPACT_ATOMS: atom_id res chain seq x y z
N MET A 1 -1.61 3.10 -4.83
CA MET A 1 -0.82 2.83 -3.61
C MET A 1 -1.07 3.94 -2.59
N VAL A 2 -1.02 5.20 -3.00
CA VAL A 2 -1.43 6.38 -2.20
C VAL A 2 -2.72 6.15 -1.39
N PHE A 3 -3.81 5.67 -2.01
CA PHE A 3 -5.05 5.39 -1.26
C PHE A 3 -4.88 4.35 -0.15
N GLY A 4 -4.04 3.33 -0.34
CA GLY A 4 -3.77 2.34 0.70
C GLY A 4 -3.02 2.95 1.89
N VAL A 5 -2.04 3.81 1.63
CA VAL A 5 -1.33 4.56 2.70
C VAL A 5 -2.30 5.50 3.42
N ASN A 6 -3.10 6.27 2.68
CA ASN A 6 -4.10 7.15 3.27
C ASN A 6 -5.10 6.38 4.15
N ALA A 7 -5.60 5.24 3.67
CA ALA A 7 -6.52 4.40 4.44
C ALA A 7 -5.86 3.85 5.72
N ALA A 8 -4.59 3.43 5.66
CA ALA A 8 -3.87 2.97 6.84
C ALA A 8 -3.62 4.10 7.86
N LEU A 9 -3.36 5.32 7.39
CA LEU A 9 -3.24 6.52 8.23
C LEU A 9 -4.58 6.88 8.89
N ASP A 10 -5.68 6.81 8.14
CA ASP A 10 -7.03 7.08 8.65
C ASP A 10 -7.43 6.08 9.75
N GLN A 11 -7.05 4.82 9.56
CA GLN A 11 -7.22 3.74 10.53
C GLN A 11 -6.18 3.79 11.66
N ARG A 12 -5.24 4.75 11.63
CA ARG A 12 -4.19 4.98 12.62
C ARG A 12 -3.32 3.74 12.85
N LEU A 13 -3.09 2.95 11.81
CA LEU A 13 -2.23 1.77 11.86
C LEU A 13 -0.75 2.15 12.03
N PHE A 14 -0.36 3.33 11.58
CA PHE A 14 0.95 3.92 11.82
C PHE A 14 0.85 5.44 11.72
N SER A 15 1.94 6.15 12.01
CA SER A 15 2.13 7.52 11.56
C SER A 15 3.35 7.66 10.65
N LEU A 16 3.45 8.81 9.97
CA LEU A 16 4.60 9.13 9.14
C LEU A 16 5.89 9.36 9.94
N ARG A 17 5.83 9.33 11.27
CA ARG A 17 7.02 9.36 12.12
C ARG A 17 7.74 8.01 12.09
N PRO A 18 9.08 8.00 12.00
CA PRO A 18 9.87 6.78 12.11
C PRO A 18 9.51 5.96 13.36
N GLY A 19 9.33 4.65 13.19
CA GLY A 19 9.07 3.71 14.29
C GLY A 19 7.68 3.76 14.95
N ASP A 20 6.78 4.66 14.55
CA ASP A 20 5.42 4.75 15.10
C ASP A 20 4.47 3.77 14.38
N ASP A 21 4.69 2.49 14.63
CA ASP A 21 3.93 1.37 14.08
C ASP A 21 2.92 0.89 15.14
N ARG A 22 1.63 0.85 14.79
CA ARG A 22 0.49 0.61 15.71
C ARG A 22 -0.37 -0.57 15.27
N PHE A 23 0.22 -1.46 14.48
CA PHE A 23 -0.38 -2.70 14.03
C PHE A 23 0.39 -3.90 14.60
N ASP A 24 -0.26 -5.05 14.66
CA ASP A 24 0.35 -6.30 15.07
C ASP A 24 1.17 -6.89 13.92
N ASP A 25 2.49 -6.68 13.93
CA ASP A 25 3.37 -7.37 13.00
C ASP A 25 3.61 -8.81 13.46
N THR A 26 2.77 -9.74 13.01
CA THR A 26 2.99 -11.18 13.23
C THR A 26 3.98 -11.73 12.23
N PHE A 27 5.27 -11.72 12.59
CA PHE A 27 6.36 -12.35 11.84
C PHE A 27 6.45 -11.90 10.36
N ARG A 28 6.31 -10.60 10.07
CA ARG A 28 6.34 -10.05 8.70
C ARG A 28 5.21 -10.56 7.79
N ARG A 29 4.12 -11.09 8.36
CA ARG A 29 2.91 -11.44 7.58
C ARG A 29 2.08 -10.21 7.20
N GLY A 30 2.41 -9.05 7.78
CA GLY A 30 1.68 -7.79 7.61
C GLY A 30 0.33 -7.76 8.33
N HIS A 31 -0.17 -6.57 8.63
CA HIS A 31 -1.50 -6.33 9.13
C HIS A 31 -2.43 -6.04 7.94
N LEU A 32 -3.56 -6.74 7.88
CA LEU A 32 -4.57 -6.56 6.84
C LEU A 32 -5.60 -5.52 7.27
N PHE A 33 -5.99 -4.67 6.32
CA PHE A 33 -7.05 -3.70 6.54
C PHE A 33 -7.88 -3.52 5.27
N ASP A 34 -9.18 -3.35 5.44
CA ASP A 34 -10.12 -3.14 4.34
C ASP A 34 -10.47 -1.65 4.20
N PHE A 35 -10.70 -1.22 2.97
CA PHE A 35 -11.14 0.13 2.65
C PHE A 35 -11.86 0.17 1.29
N VAL A 36 -12.46 1.31 0.97
CA VAL A 36 -13.19 1.50 -0.29
C VAL A 36 -12.52 2.64 -1.07
N LEU A 37 -12.27 2.42 -2.36
CA LEU A 37 -11.75 3.46 -3.25
C LEU A 37 -12.83 4.51 -3.55
N PRO A 38 -12.46 5.74 -3.96
CA PRO A 38 -13.44 6.79 -4.26
C PRO A 38 -14.47 6.41 -5.33
N ASN A 39 -14.12 5.50 -6.25
CA ASN A 39 -15.03 4.96 -7.27
C ASN A 39 -15.90 3.78 -6.77
N GLY A 40 -15.91 3.51 -5.46
CA GLY A 40 -16.73 2.47 -4.84
C GLY A 40 -16.15 1.05 -4.89
N LEU A 41 -15.00 0.84 -5.52
CA LEU A 41 -14.39 -0.49 -5.60
C LEU A 41 -13.85 -0.94 -4.22
N PRO A 42 -14.12 -2.18 -3.80
CA PRO A 42 -13.56 -2.72 -2.57
C PRO A 42 -12.06 -2.95 -2.72
N ALA A 43 -11.30 -2.58 -1.69
CA ALA A 43 -9.87 -2.75 -1.64
C ALA A 43 -9.41 -3.30 -0.29
N ARG A 44 -8.32 -4.05 -0.32
CA ARG A 44 -7.62 -4.54 0.87
C ARG A 44 -6.19 -4.08 0.82
N GLY A 45 -5.70 -3.56 1.93
CA GLY A 45 -4.30 -3.24 2.14
C GLY A 45 -3.62 -4.24 3.06
N SER A 46 -2.30 -4.34 2.93
CA SER A 46 -1.42 -4.95 3.91
C SER A 46 -0.30 -3.97 4.24
N VAL A 47 0.00 -3.82 5.53
CA VAL A 47 1.15 -3.05 6.02
C VAL A 47 2.06 -3.94 6.86
N ALA A 48 3.37 -3.91 6.62
CA ALA A 48 4.35 -4.63 7.44
C ALA A 48 5.58 -3.76 7.65
N THR A 49 6.34 -4.01 8.72
CA THR A 49 7.67 -3.40 8.85
C THR A 49 8.60 -3.96 7.77
N ALA A 50 9.35 -3.10 7.10
CA ALA A 50 10.41 -3.49 6.17
C ALA A 50 11.81 -3.37 6.80
N GLY A 51 11.89 -2.92 8.06
CA GLY A 51 13.14 -2.51 8.69
C GLY A 51 13.52 -1.08 8.31
N PHE A 52 14.57 -0.54 8.94
CA PHE A 52 15.10 0.80 8.66
C PHE A 52 14.08 1.95 8.70
N ASP A 53 13.03 1.82 9.52
CA ASP A 53 11.88 2.72 9.61
C ASP A 53 10.97 2.77 8.38
N GLU A 54 11.17 1.86 7.41
CA GLU A 54 10.33 1.72 6.24
C GLU A 54 9.14 0.78 6.50
N LEU A 55 8.05 1.02 5.77
CA LEU A 55 6.88 0.14 5.75
C LEU A 55 6.68 -0.46 4.37
N ALA A 56 6.52 -1.79 4.30
CA ALA A 56 6.03 -2.45 3.11
C ALA A 56 4.50 -2.26 3.02
N ILE A 57 4.04 -1.70 1.92
CA ILE A 57 2.62 -1.43 1.65
C ILE A 57 2.20 -2.21 0.41
N HIS A 58 1.21 -3.08 0.58
CA HIS A 58 0.56 -3.80 -0.51
C HIS A 58 -0.92 -3.41 -0.57
N VAL A 59 -1.49 -3.37 -1.77
CA VAL A 59 -2.90 -3.04 -1.98
C VAL A 59 -3.46 -3.92 -3.09
N ALA A 60 -4.63 -4.48 -2.86
CA ALA A 60 -5.42 -5.22 -3.85
C ALA A 60 -6.80 -4.60 -4.03
N VAL A 61 -7.30 -4.56 -5.27
CA VAL A 61 -8.68 -4.19 -5.63
C VAL A 61 -9.45 -5.45 -5.98
N ASN A 62 -10.70 -5.55 -5.54
CA ASN A 62 -11.49 -6.79 -5.55
C ASN A 62 -10.69 -7.95 -4.92
N PRO A 63 -10.38 -7.83 -3.61
CA PRO A 63 -9.40 -8.70 -2.96
C PRO A 63 -9.83 -10.17 -2.95
N LYS A 64 -8.85 -11.07 -3.09
CA LYS A 64 -9.01 -12.52 -3.10
C LYS A 64 -8.24 -13.12 -1.92
N GLY A 65 -8.97 -13.40 -0.83
CA GLY A 65 -8.38 -13.89 0.41
C GLY A 65 -7.30 -12.95 0.96
N ASP A 66 -6.20 -13.53 1.42
CA ASP A 66 -5.17 -12.82 2.18
C ASP A 66 -3.83 -12.70 1.43
N ASN A 67 -3.78 -13.05 0.13
CA ASN A 67 -2.54 -13.03 -0.66
C ASN A 67 -1.95 -11.61 -0.83
N VAL A 68 -2.71 -10.56 -0.54
CA VAL A 68 -2.21 -9.18 -0.49
C VAL A 68 -1.14 -8.97 0.57
N ARG A 69 -1.02 -9.88 1.55
CA ARG A 69 0.09 -9.92 2.52
C ARG A 69 1.45 -10.04 1.87
N PHE A 70 1.53 -10.72 0.72
CA PHE A 70 2.80 -11.06 0.09
C PHE A 70 3.15 -10.06 -1.01
N HIS A 71 4.43 -9.67 -1.05
CA HIS A 71 4.98 -8.80 -2.11
C HIS A 71 4.72 -9.36 -3.53
N SER A 72 4.69 -10.69 -3.67
CA SER A 72 4.43 -11.40 -4.93
C SER A 72 2.95 -11.69 -5.20
N GLY A 73 2.01 -11.12 -4.43
CA GLY A 73 0.58 -11.45 -4.48
C GLY A 73 -0.05 -11.32 -5.87
N GLY A 74 0.25 -10.25 -6.62
CA GLY A 74 -0.19 -10.08 -8.01
C GLY A 74 -1.69 -10.36 -8.20
N PHE A 75 -2.06 -11.12 -9.23
CA PHE A 75 -3.46 -11.47 -9.49
C PHE A 75 -4.05 -12.51 -8.53
N SER A 76 -3.24 -13.15 -7.70
CA SER A 76 -3.74 -14.02 -6.63
C SER A 76 -4.27 -13.21 -5.44
N ALA A 77 -3.89 -11.93 -5.34
CA ALA A 77 -4.36 -11.00 -4.31
C ALA A 77 -5.63 -10.23 -4.71
N GLY A 78 -5.87 -10.00 -6.01
CA GLY A 78 -7.03 -9.27 -6.51
C GLY A 78 -6.99 -9.04 -8.02
N ASP A 79 -7.92 -8.23 -8.54
CA ASP A 79 -7.99 -7.86 -9.96
C ASP A 79 -7.04 -6.70 -10.32
N ALA A 80 -6.65 -5.92 -9.33
CA ALA A 80 -5.46 -5.08 -9.39
C ALA A 80 -4.66 -5.27 -8.10
N PHE A 81 -3.34 -5.19 -8.21
CA PHE A 81 -2.42 -5.33 -7.09
C PHE A 81 -1.28 -4.34 -7.26
N GLY A 82 -0.86 -3.71 -6.18
CA GLY A 82 0.41 -3.01 -6.16
C GLY A 82 1.12 -3.07 -4.82
N THR A 83 2.43 -2.94 -4.88
CA THR A 83 3.38 -3.02 -3.79
C THR A 83 4.34 -1.85 -3.86
N THR A 84 4.73 -1.32 -2.71
CA THR A 84 5.71 -0.25 -2.58
C THR A 84 6.27 -0.23 -1.15
N TRP A 85 7.35 0.53 -0.94
CA TRP A 85 7.84 0.88 0.38
C TRP A 85 7.53 2.33 0.68
N LEU A 86 7.07 2.60 1.91
CA LEU A 86 6.95 3.94 2.47
C LEU A 86 8.19 4.19 3.33
N GLU A 87 9.09 5.04 2.83
CA GLU A 87 10.19 5.58 3.62
C GLU A 87 9.65 6.63 4.60
N ARG A 88 10.24 6.70 5.79
CA ARG A 88 9.86 7.66 6.84
C ARG A 88 11.06 8.34 7.48
N ARG A 89 12.26 7.73 7.46
CA ARG A 89 13.42 8.22 8.20
C ARG A 89 13.91 9.56 7.68
N ASN A 90 14.14 9.64 6.38
CA ASN A 90 14.70 10.84 5.73
C ASN A 90 13.61 11.80 5.22
N GLY A 91 12.36 11.54 5.61
CA GLY A 91 11.15 12.13 5.06
C GLY A 91 10.15 11.04 4.71
N ALA A 92 8.88 11.42 4.53
CA ALA A 92 7.83 10.48 4.19
C ALA A 92 7.58 10.45 2.68
N TRP A 93 7.83 9.33 2.00
CA TRP A 93 7.46 9.15 0.59
C TRP A 93 7.30 7.69 0.17
N LEU A 94 6.52 7.48 -0.89
CA LEU A 94 6.44 6.21 -1.59
C LEU A 94 7.61 6.02 -2.54
N GLN A 95 8.29 4.89 -2.43
CA GLN A 95 9.38 4.54 -3.32
C GLN A 95 8.85 4.00 -4.65
N SER A 96 9.38 4.55 -5.75
CA SER A 96 9.00 4.15 -7.10
C SER A 96 9.72 2.87 -7.53
N THR A 97 8.97 1.79 -7.77
CA THR A 97 9.49 0.51 -8.28
C THR A 97 8.83 0.15 -9.61
N PRO A 98 9.58 -0.21 -10.67
CA PRO A 98 9.02 -0.50 -12.00
C PRO A 98 7.99 -1.64 -11.99
N ASP A 99 8.23 -2.69 -11.20
CA ASP A 99 7.42 -3.92 -11.20
C ASP A 99 6.36 -3.95 -10.09
N GLY A 100 6.15 -2.81 -9.42
CA GLY A 100 5.31 -2.71 -8.23
C GLY A 100 3.80 -2.69 -8.50
N PHE A 101 3.33 -2.83 -9.75
CA PHE A 101 1.91 -2.72 -10.08
C PHE A 101 1.48 -3.70 -11.17
N ARG A 102 0.32 -4.35 -10.95
CA ARG A 102 -0.33 -5.26 -11.89
C ARG A 102 -1.83 -5.00 -11.90
N CYS A 103 -2.44 -4.85 -13.07
CA CYS A 103 -3.85 -4.53 -13.20
C CYS A 103 -4.48 -5.29 -14.37
N ARG A 104 -5.70 -5.81 -14.18
CA ARG A 104 -6.50 -6.35 -15.29
C ARG A 104 -6.91 -5.19 -16.20
N LYS A 105 -6.77 -5.39 -17.52
CA LYS A 105 -7.07 -4.37 -18.53
C LYS A 105 -8.44 -3.71 -18.36
N ALA A 106 -9.45 -4.48 -17.95
CA ALA A 106 -10.81 -3.97 -17.74
C ALA A 106 -10.92 -2.93 -16.60
N LEU A 107 -10.05 -2.98 -15.58
CA LEU A 107 -10.05 -2.03 -14.47
C LEU A 107 -9.14 -0.82 -14.71
N LEU A 108 -8.27 -0.88 -15.72
CA LEU A 108 -7.27 0.17 -15.94
C LEU A 108 -7.88 1.57 -16.10
N PRO A 109 -8.93 1.79 -16.92
CA PRO A 109 -9.54 3.12 -17.04
C PRO A 109 -10.07 3.63 -15.71
N ALA A 110 -10.86 2.80 -15.01
CA ALA A 110 -11.50 3.17 -13.75
C ALA A 110 -10.49 3.48 -12.61
N LEU A 111 -9.31 2.88 -12.65
CA LEU A 111 -8.24 3.15 -11.67
C LEU A 111 -7.34 4.31 -12.09
N ALA A 112 -7.14 4.53 -13.39
CA ALA A 112 -6.35 5.64 -13.92
C ALA A 112 -7.04 7.01 -13.74
N ASP A 113 -8.37 7.03 -13.76
CA ASP A 113 -9.17 8.25 -13.56
C ASP A 113 -9.24 8.70 -12.09
N LEU A 114 -8.70 7.92 -11.15
CA LEU A 114 -8.69 8.29 -9.74
C LEU A 114 -7.62 9.34 -9.45
N ASP A 115 -8.04 10.48 -8.91
CA ASP A 115 -7.12 11.49 -8.38
C ASP A 115 -6.65 11.11 -6.96
N ALA A 116 -5.40 10.65 -6.86
CA ALA A 116 -4.81 10.18 -5.63
C ALA A 116 -3.93 11.25 -4.98
N GLN A 117 -4.43 11.92 -3.95
CA GLN A 117 -3.70 12.94 -3.21
C GLN A 117 -3.05 12.37 -1.94
N PRO A 118 -1.71 12.42 -1.78
CA PRO A 118 -1.04 11.88 -0.60
C PRO A 118 -1.23 12.79 0.62
N ARG A 119 -1.45 12.19 1.80
CA ARG A 119 -1.71 12.91 3.04
C ARG A 119 -0.44 13.08 3.88
N GLY A 120 0.39 14.04 3.49
CA GLY A 120 1.60 14.42 4.24
C GLY A 120 2.86 13.64 3.87
N PHE A 121 2.83 12.85 2.80
CA PHE A 121 3.97 12.13 2.23
C PHE A 121 4.09 12.43 0.72
N GLY A 122 5.26 12.19 0.13
CA GLY A 122 5.46 12.25 -1.33
C GLY A 122 4.95 11.00 -2.03
N ASP A 123 4.29 11.14 -3.18
CA ASP A 123 3.80 10.00 -3.99
C ASP A 123 4.86 9.41 -4.94
N ARG A 124 6.02 10.07 -5.05
CA ARG A 124 7.17 9.67 -5.87
C ARG A 124 8.45 10.01 -5.14
N GLY A 125 9.32 9.02 -4.95
CA GLY A 125 10.65 9.26 -4.40
C GLY A 125 11.65 8.16 -4.71
N LYS A 126 12.90 8.40 -4.32
CA LYS A 126 14.02 7.48 -4.56
C LYS A 126 13.88 6.24 -3.69
N LEU A 127 14.34 5.11 -4.22
CA LEU A 127 14.62 3.92 -3.44
C LEU A 127 15.79 4.23 -2.49
N ILE A 128 15.65 3.88 -1.21
CA ILE A 128 16.78 3.85 -0.27
C ILE A 128 17.14 2.38 -0.07
N MET A 129 18.40 2.03 -0.35
CA MET A 129 18.97 0.71 -0.10
C MET A 129 19.92 0.78 1.09
#